data_AF-A0A7V2LAA0-F1
#
_entry.id   AF-A0A7V2LAA0-F1
#
_cell.length_a   1.000
_cell.length_b   1.000
_cell.length_c   1.000
_cell.angle_alpha   90.00
_cell.angle_beta   90.00
_cell.angle_gamma   90.00
#
_symmetry.space_group_name_H-M   'P 1'
#
loop_
_entity.id
_entity.type
_entity.pdbx_description
1 polymer ?
#
loop_
_entity_poly.entity_id
_entity_poly.type
_entity_poly.pdbx_seq_one_letter_code
_entity_poly.pdbx_strand_id
1 'polypeptide(L)'
;MTELTSPQPIVVYLIEQHPLDMPETGPLFRWLKIDNDFKRELEGLIGPFDENDLTLLVDKHPAGPAWKQLLKGLLAEQIQMVVTHLAPLSSAQRQQLIGVCAQTGAQLITPGDAGRNRLGEERSRII
;
A
#
# COMPACT_ATOMS: atom_id res chain seq x y z
N MET A 1 1.09 -15.11 -28.36
CA MET A 1 2.21 -14.32 -27.80
C MET A 1 1.76 -13.86 -26.43
N THR A 2 2.14 -14.58 -25.39
CA THR A 2 1.91 -14.17 -24.01
C THR A 2 3.02 -13.21 -23.65
N GLU A 3 2.70 -11.93 -23.54
CA GLU A 3 3.60 -10.95 -22.92
C GLU A 3 3.85 -11.44 -21.50
N LEU A 4 5.07 -11.90 -21.24
CA LEU A 4 5.59 -12.09 -19.89
C LEU A 4 5.76 -10.68 -19.33
N THR A 5 4.67 -10.11 -18.82
CA THR A 5 4.76 -8.95 -17.93
C THR A 5 5.67 -9.38 -16.80
N SER A 6 6.86 -8.78 -16.72
CA SER A 6 7.81 -9.01 -15.64
C SER A 6 7.08 -9.00 -14.30
N PRO A 7 7.45 -9.87 -13.35
CA PRO A 7 6.88 -9.80 -12.01
C PRO A 7 7.06 -8.37 -11.48
N GLN A 8 5.99 -7.78 -10.96
CA GLN A 8 5.99 -6.44 -10.37
C GLN A 8 5.93 -6.64 -8.86
N PRO A 9 7.08 -6.87 -8.19
CA PRO A 9 7.07 -7.33 -6.82
C PRO A 9 6.57 -6.26 -5.85
N ILE A 10 6.61 -4.97 -6.20
CA ILE A 10 6.20 -3.88 -5.32
C ILE A 10 5.02 -3.11 -5.91
N VAL A 11 3.89 -3.12 -5.21
CA VAL A 11 2.70 -2.35 -5.58
C VAL A 11 2.36 -1.33 -4.51
N VAL A 12 2.25 -0.07 -4.91
CA VAL A 12 1.69 1.00 -4.06
C VAL A 12 0.26 1.26 -4.50
N TYR A 13 -0.69 0.93 -3.64
CA TYR A 13 -2.11 1.12 -3.91
C TYR A 13 -2.61 2.39 -3.22
N LEU A 14 -3.20 3.29 -4.00
CA LEU A 14 -3.63 4.62 -3.58
C LEU A 14 -5.12 4.81 -3.87
N ILE A 15 -5.78 5.52 -2.97
CA ILE A 15 -7.17 5.95 -3.13
C ILE A 15 -7.17 7.47 -3.10
N GLU A 16 -7.48 8.11 -4.24
CA GLU A 16 -7.34 9.56 -4.40
C GLU A 16 -8.33 10.35 -3.53
N GLN A 17 -9.54 9.84 -3.37
CA GLN A 17 -10.58 10.52 -2.61
C GLN A 17 -10.87 9.76 -1.32
N HIS A 18 -10.55 10.35 -0.18
CA HIS A 18 -10.88 9.76 1.11
C HIS A 18 -12.40 9.81 1.30
N PRO A 19 -13.04 8.74 1.82
CA PRO A 19 -14.48 8.76 2.13
C PRO A 19 -14.88 9.78 3.22
N LEU A 20 -13.91 10.52 3.79
CA LEU A 20 -14.11 11.59 4.77
C LEU A 20 -13.66 12.96 4.24
N ASP A 21 -13.25 13.06 2.98
CA ASP A 21 -13.01 14.36 2.34
C ASP A 21 -14.37 15.06 2.18
N MET A 22 -14.77 15.82 3.20
CA MET A 22 -15.86 16.77 3.10
C MET A 22 -15.43 17.96 2.23
N PRO A 23 -16.33 18.51 1.40
CA PRO A 23 -16.00 19.58 0.45
C PRO A 23 -15.52 20.90 1.08
N GLU A 24 -15.66 21.08 2.40
CA GLU A 24 -15.35 22.35 3.09
C GLU A 24 -13.95 22.43 3.69
N THR A 25 -13.26 21.30 3.83
CA THR A 25 -11.86 21.27 4.30
C THR A 25 -11.02 20.77 3.15
N GLY A 26 -10.10 21.61 2.64
CA GLY A 26 -9.17 21.27 1.55
C GLY A 26 -8.43 19.93 1.75
N PRO A 27 -7.64 19.46 0.78
CA PRO A 27 -7.28 18.03 0.66
C PRO A 27 -6.59 17.51 1.93
N LEU A 28 -7.34 16.85 2.82
CA LEU A 28 -6.87 16.44 4.14
C LEU A 28 -6.13 15.09 4.09
N PHE A 29 -6.15 14.41 2.95
CA PHE A 29 -5.50 13.11 2.77
C PHE A 29 -4.51 13.13 1.60
N ARG A 30 -3.23 13.40 1.89
CA ARG A 30 -2.10 13.25 0.96
C ARG A 30 -1.04 12.39 1.63
N TRP A 31 -1.05 11.12 1.30
CA TRP A 31 -0.33 10.10 2.05
C TRP A 31 1.03 9.71 1.44
N LEU A 32 1.16 9.94 0.15
CA LEU A 32 2.40 9.97 -0.61
C LEU A 32 2.06 10.98 -1.69
N LYS A 33 2.63 12.19 -1.65
CA LYS A 33 2.42 13.07 -2.80
C LYS A 33 3.07 12.36 -3.97
N ILE A 34 2.33 12.08 -5.04
CA ILE A 34 2.94 11.73 -6.33
C ILE A 34 3.58 13.02 -6.86
N ASP A 35 4.61 13.47 -6.17
CA ASP A 35 5.48 14.58 -6.51
C ASP A 35 6.94 14.12 -6.30
N ASN A 36 7.88 15.05 -6.39
CA ASN A 36 9.31 14.74 -6.46
C ASN A 36 9.84 13.96 -5.23
N ASP A 37 9.15 13.94 -4.09
CA ASP A 37 9.60 13.23 -2.87
C ASP A 37 8.96 11.84 -2.69
N PHE A 38 8.02 11.43 -3.55
CA PHE A 38 7.31 10.14 -3.49
C PHE A 38 8.24 8.94 -3.23
N LYS A 39 9.28 8.84 -4.06
CA LYS A 39 10.19 7.70 -4.05
C LYS A 39 11.00 7.65 -2.78
N ARG A 40 11.46 8.81 -2.31
CA ARG A 40 12.23 8.94 -1.07
C ARG A 40 11.39 8.56 0.15
N GLU A 41 10.13 8.99 0.20
CA GLU A 41 9.20 8.59 1.26
C GLU A 41 8.95 7.07 1.23
N LEU A 42 8.77 6.50 0.04
CA LEU A 42 8.61 5.06 -0.15
C LEU A 42 9.86 4.27 0.29
N GLU A 43 11.06 4.71 -0.11
CA GLU A 43 12.34 4.12 0.32
C GLU A 43 12.49 4.15 1.85
N GLY A 44 12.02 5.22 2.51
CA GLY A 44 12.00 5.30 3.97
C GLY A 44 11.11 4.27 4.65
N LEU A 45 10.12 3.72 3.94
CA LEU A 45 9.17 2.74 4.45
C LEU A 45 9.58 1.30 4.17
N ILE A 46 10.11 1.04 2.97
CA ILE A 46 10.36 -0.33 2.47
C ILE A 46 11.84 -0.64 2.26
N GLY A 47 12.72 0.36 2.47
CA GLY A 47 14.13 0.27 2.12
C GLY A 47 14.39 0.60 0.64
N PRO A 48 15.65 0.53 0.20
CA PRO A 48 16.02 0.73 -1.21
C PRO A 48 15.29 -0.28 -2.11
N PHE A 49 14.80 0.18 -3.26
CA PHE A 49 14.10 -0.65 -4.24
C PHE A 49 14.49 -0.29 -5.68
N ASP A 50 14.26 -1.19 -6.62
CA ASP A 50 14.38 -0.89 -8.06
C ASP A 50 13.08 -0.25 -8.55
N GLU A 51 13.17 0.89 -9.22
CA GLU A 51 12.00 1.59 -9.74
C GLU A 51 11.27 0.80 -10.83
N ASN A 52 11.96 -0.10 -11.54
CA ASN A 52 11.34 -0.96 -12.55
C ASN A 52 10.43 -2.03 -11.93
N ASP A 53 10.61 -2.31 -10.64
CA ASP A 53 9.84 -3.27 -9.87
C ASP A 53 8.60 -2.63 -9.21
N LEU A 54 8.48 -1.31 -9.27
CA LEU A 54 7.43 -0.53 -8.65
C LEU A 54 6.25 -0.33 -9.60
N THR A 55 5.05 -0.60 -9.10
CA THR A 55 3.79 -0.27 -9.79
C THR A 55 2.86 0.55 -8.91
N LEU A 56 2.34 1.64 -9.48
CA LEU A 56 1.33 2.48 -8.85
C LEU A 56 -0.06 2.06 -9.31
N LEU A 57 -0.92 1.68 -8.37
CA LEU A 57 -2.33 1.38 -8.62
C LEU A 57 -3.19 2.42 -7.93
N VAL A 58 -3.93 3.21 -8.71
CA VAL A 58 -4.69 4.35 -8.21
C VAL A 58 -6.17 4.17 -8.51
N ASP A 59 -6.99 4.25 -7.48
CA ASP A 59 -8.44 4.33 -7.62
C ASP A 59 -8.96 5.67 -7.10
N LYS A 60 -9.99 6.21 -7.76
CA LYS A 60 -10.68 7.39 -7.26
C LYS A 60 -11.43 7.11 -5.95
N HIS A 61 -11.97 5.92 -5.81
CA HIS A 61 -12.75 5.47 -4.65
C HIS A 61 -12.31 4.06 -4.21
N PRO A 62 -12.48 3.69 -2.93
CA PRO A 62 -12.14 2.35 -2.46
C PRO A 62 -12.79 1.25 -3.31
N ALA A 63 -12.03 0.20 -3.64
CA ALA A 63 -12.45 -0.93 -4.47
C ALA A 63 -12.87 -0.56 -5.91
N GLY A 64 -12.14 0.35 -6.55
CA GLY A 64 -12.29 0.65 -7.96
C GLY A 64 -11.63 -0.40 -8.88
N PRO A 65 -11.40 -0.05 -10.16
CA PRO A 65 -10.75 -0.95 -11.11
C PRO A 65 -9.33 -1.40 -10.69
N ALA A 66 -8.55 -0.53 -10.06
CA ALA A 66 -7.17 -0.84 -9.65
C ALA A 66 -7.14 -1.85 -8.49
N TRP A 67 -8.15 -1.83 -7.60
CA TRP A 67 -8.34 -2.87 -6.59
C TRP A 67 -8.47 -4.28 -7.19
N LYS A 68 -9.22 -4.43 -8.29
CA LYS A 68 -9.34 -5.73 -8.96
C LYS A 68 -8.02 -6.20 -9.55
N GLN A 69 -7.22 -5.26 -10.06
CA GLN A 69 -5.87 -5.56 -10.56
C GLN A 69 -4.94 -6.00 -9.42
N LEU A 70 -4.97 -5.28 -8.29
CA LEU A 70 -4.24 -5.63 -7.07
C LEU A 70 -4.56 -7.06 -6.63
N LEU A 71 -5.84 -7.39 -6.47
CA LEU A 71 -6.25 -8.73 -6.04
C LEU A 71 -5.85 -9.81 -7.04
N LYS A 72 -5.98 -9.54 -8.35
CA LYS A 72 -5.58 -10.48 -9.39
C LYS A 72 -4.07 -10.74 -9.37
N GLY A 73 -3.26 -9.69 -9.23
CA GLY A 73 -1.80 -9.81 -9.15
C GLY A 73 -1.35 -10.56 -7.91
N LEU A 74 -1.99 -10.31 -6.76
CA LEU A 74 -1.73 -11.04 -5.52
C LEU A 74 -2.07 -12.53 -5.67
N LEU A 75 -3.28 -12.85 -6.16
CA LEU A 75 -3.72 -14.24 -6.35
C LEU A 75 -2.91 -14.99 -7.42
N ALA A 76 -2.27 -14.26 -8.34
CA ALA A 76 -1.35 -14.82 -9.32
C ALA A 76 0.10 -14.87 -8.81
N GLU A 77 0.35 -14.51 -7.54
CA GLU A 77 1.68 -14.48 -6.91
C GLU A 77 2.70 -13.60 -7.64
N GLN A 78 2.22 -12.59 -8.36
CA GLN A 78 3.06 -11.63 -9.10
C GLN A 78 3.52 -10.45 -8.24
N ILE A 79 2.84 -10.24 -7.11
CA ILE A 79 3.07 -9.14 -6.17
C ILE A 79 3.65 -9.71 -4.89
N GLN A 80 4.81 -9.21 -4.48
CA GLN A 80 5.49 -9.64 -3.24
C GLN A 80 5.25 -8.66 -2.09
N MET A 81 4.92 -7.41 -2.39
CA MET A 81 4.74 -6.34 -1.44
C MET A 81 3.63 -5.40 -1.89
N VAL A 82 2.74 -5.07 -0.96
CA VAL A 82 1.68 -4.07 -1.14
C VAL A 82 1.87 -2.98 -0.10
N VAL A 83 2.03 -1.75 -0.55
CA VAL A 83 2.06 -0.56 0.30
C VAL A 83 0.73 0.17 0.14
N THR A 84 -0.08 0.24 1.19
CA THR A 84 -1.38 0.93 1.14
C THR A 84 -1.85 1.45 2.49
N HIS A 85 -2.64 2.51 2.49
CA HIS A 85 -3.33 2.98 3.68
C HIS A 85 -4.66 2.23 3.83
N LEU A 86 -4.91 1.68 5.02
CA LEU A 86 -6.11 0.88 5.25
C LEU A 86 -7.34 1.71 5.64
N ALA A 87 -7.18 2.94 6.14
CA ALA A 87 -8.33 3.71 6.65
C ALA A 87 -9.42 4.03 5.59
N PRO A 88 -9.08 4.36 4.32
CA PRO A 88 -10.10 4.56 3.28
C PRO A 88 -10.87 3.28 2.94
N LEU A 89 -10.32 2.10 3.24
CA LEU A 89 -10.98 0.83 2.98
C LEU A 89 -12.03 0.55 4.05
N SER A 90 -13.14 -0.07 3.64
CA SER A 90 -14.11 -0.65 4.57
C SER A 90 -13.50 -1.81 5.35
N SER A 91 -14.08 -2.16 6.50
CA SER A 91 -13.60 -3.30 7.30
C SER A 91 -13.52 -4.60 6.49
N ALA A 92 -14.50 -4.85 5.62
CA ALA A 92 -14.50 -6.02 4.73
C ALA A 92 -13.34 -5.99 3.73
N GLN A 93 -13.07 -4.84 3.11
CA GLN A 93 -11.97 -4.67 2.16
C GLN A 93 -10.60 -4.83 2.86
N ARG A 94 -10.44 -4.30 4.07
CA ARG A 94 -9.20 -4.49 4.86
C ARG A 94 -8.95 -5.96 5.14
N GLN A 95 -9.97 -6.67 5.64
CA GLN A 95 -9.86 -8.09 5.96
C GLN A 95 -9.59 -8.93 4.70
N GLN A 96 -10.20 -8.59 3.57
CA GLN A 96 -9.90 -9.22 2.29
C GLN A 96 -8.44 -9.05 1.90
N LEU A 97 -7.91 -7.82 1.93
CA LEU A 97 -6.52 -7.56 1.56
C LEU A 97 -5.54 -8.27 2.51
N ILE A 98 -5.76 -8.17 3.82
CA ILE A 98 -4.95 -8.86 4.83
C ILE A 98 -4.96 -10.37 4.57
N GLY A 99 -6.14 -10.95 4.36
CA GLY A 99 -6.30 -12.38 4.12
C GLY A 99 -5.59 -12.84 2.85
N VAL A 100 -5.73 -12.10 1.75
CA VAL A 100 -5.08 -12.44 0.47
C VAL A 100 -3.56 -12.29 0.56
N CYS A 101 -3.05 -11.23 1.18
CA CYS A 101 -1.60 -11.06 1.41
C CYS A 101 -1.05 -12.21 2.28
N ALA A 102 -1.72 -12.56 3.38
CA ALA A 102 -1.31 -13.67 4.24
C ALA A 102 -1.34 -15.02 3.50
N GLN A 103 -2.34 -15.26 2.65
CA GLN A 103 -2.46 -16.48 1.85
C GLN A 103 -1.34 -16.62 0.81
N THR A 104 -0.94 -15.51 0.18
CA THR A 104 0.02 -15.49 -0.94
C THR A 104 1.46 -15.26 -0.49
N GLY A 105 1.67 -14.95 0.79
CA GLY A 105 2.98 -14.58 1.34
C GLY A 105 3.42 -13.15 0.99
N ALA A 106 2.57 -12.36 0.33
CA ALA A 106 2.87 -10.97 0.04
C ALA A 106 2.90 -10.12 1.33
N GLN A 107 3.87 -9.23 1.43
CA GLN A 107 4.00 -8.31 2.56
C GLN A 107 2.99 -7.17 2.41
N LEU A 108 2.20 -6.92 3.46
CA LEU A 108 1.31 -5.76 3.52
C LEU A 108 1.94 -4.70 4.42
N ILE A 109 2.37 -3.59 3.83
CA ILE A 109 2.98 -2.46 4.53
C ILE A 109 1.96 -1.33 4.60
N THR A 110 1.67 -0.89 5.81
CA THR A 110 0.73 0.20 6.08
C THR A 110 1.46 1.36 6.73
N PRO A 111 1.84 2.38 5.93
CA PRO A 111 2.39 3.63 6.45
C PRO A 111 1.36 4.36 7.33
N GLY A 112 1.31 3.97 8.60
CA GLY A 112 0.27 4.38 9.53
C GLY A 112 0.15 3.54 10.81
N ASP A 113 1.20 2.82 11.22
CA ASP A 113 1.44 2.42 12.63
C ASP A 113 2.93 2.15 12.96
N ALA A 114 3.86 2.51 12.05
CA ALA A 114 5.30 2.28 12.22
C ALA A 114 5.93 3.13 13.36
N GLY A 115 5.15 4.00 14.01
CA GLY A 115 5.56 4.81 15.16
C GLY A 115 5.08 4.30 16.53
N ARG A 116 4.03 3.47 16.63
CA ARG A 116 3.56 2.97 17.94
C ARG A 116 4.23 1.67 18.37
N ASN A 117 4.56 0.78 17.44
CA ASN A 117 5.19 -0.49 17.80
C ASN A 117 6.72 -0.44 17.93
N ARG A 118 7.40 0.53 17.31
CA ARG A 118 8.87 0.69 17.48
C ARG A 118 9.27 1.24 18.86
N LEU A 119 8.45 2.09 19.47
CA LEU A 119 8.68 2.62 20.83
C LEU A 119 8.50 1.57 21.94
N GLY A 120 7.83 0.45 21.65
CA GLY A 120 7.63 -0.65 22.60
C GLY A 120 8.83 -1.60 22.69
N GLU A 121 9.52 -1.87 21.58
CA GLU A 121 10.65 -2.81 21.56
C GLU A 121 11.97 -2.21 22.09
N GLU A 122 12.21 -0.90 21.93
CA GLU A 122 13.41 -0.26 22.49
C GLU A 122 13.37 -0.08 24.01
N ARG A 123 12.18 -0.10 24.64
CA ARG A 123 12.07 -0.02 26.11
C ARG A 123 12.19 -1.36 26.84
N SER A 124 12.07 -2.49 26.14
CA SER A 124 12.20 -3.83 26.74
C SER A 124 13.62 -4.39 26.74
N ARG A 125 14.61 -3.69 26.18
CA ARG A 125 16.03 -4.10 26.22
C ARG A 125 16.86 -3.39 27.30
N ILE A 126 16.22 -2.61 28.15
CA ILE A 126 16.87 -1.96 29.30
C ILE A 126 16.09 -2.33 30.57
N ILE A 127 16.19 -3.58 31.01
CA ILE A 127 16.04 -3.98 32.42
C ILE A 127 17.01 -5.13 32.67
#